data_AF-A0A3B9XHW0-F1
#
_entry.id   AF-A0A3B9XHW0-F1
#
_cell.length_a   1.000
_cell.length_b   1.000
_cell.length_c   1.000
_cell.angle_alpha   90.00
_cell.angle_beta   90.00
_cell.angle_gamma   90.00
#
_symmetry.space_group_name_H-M   'P 1'
#
loop_
_entity.id
_entity.type
_entity.pdbx_description
1 polymer ?
#
loop_
_entity_poly.entity_id
_entity_poly.type
_entity_poly.pdbx_seq_one_letter_code
_entity_poly.pdbx_strand_id
1 'polypeptide(L)'
;MVYGQYALALFRLQRIEEGRKAAKRYADRMDEKAEWDQRLKDLPEQKYFKDLEARFKAINWNEKDPLKFAANLQTANNLIKEAKGKVEEIDKAQKDLRGDLGNYGGSVQNLESFVKQDIEDLQKRFNIPSIDPKNMTQQFFMKQIEERLVGVRKYYEVAKKYMPPKFKGEKAPEPEETLVPRKRGEGKNFTFPITKGYPKFWLKRAFVSSEVSASEYSGNVQGEILDVTSHPQYLGKPTRINLKGDFPNQNVFGLSINSIIDFTTDVPKQSLDLKLNSFPMGVLKLSDSDDARISMTPNQASLQAKAQLTEGTLNMDTYSQYKGVKFDVEAKQEFVKNLLVNVFAGIPDVTLNAHIEGAWDKLNFNLNSNLGQALAKGFGQQLQAQIDAAKVKIRQEIDKKIGAEKEKLKAQLKNLSGDLSKSLGVKKSEVDKVLKDLEKELDKQGKGIVKKDDLKKLEDEGKKLLKGLGF
;
A
#
# COMPACT_ATOMS: atom_id res chain seq x y z
N MET A 1 13.44 -14.78 0.08
CA MET A 1 14.12 -13.79 -0.79
C MET A 1 14.66 -14.39 -2.10
N VAL A 2 15.27 -15.58 -2.08
CA VAL A 2 15.90 -16.21 -3.28
C VAL A 2 14.90 -16.52 -4.40
N TYR A 3 13.71 -17.04 -4.09
CA TYR A 3 12.66 -17.31 -5.09
C TYR A 3 12.12 -16.06 -5.78
N GLY A 4 12.06 -14.93 -5.05
CA GLY A 4 11.64 -13.64 -5.61
C GLY A 4 12.62 -13.11 -6.65
N GLN A 5 13.92 -13.33 -6.47
CA GLN A 5 14.95 -12.89 -7.41
C GLN A 5 14.93 -13.69 -8.73
N TYR A 6 14.57 -14.98 -8.68
CA TYR A 6 14.51 -15.85 -9.85
C TYR A 6 13.30 -15.56 -10.74
N ALA A 7 12.11 -15.39 -10.15
CA ALA A 7 10.91 -14.97 -10.87
C ALA A 7 11.09 -13.57 -11.50
N LEU A 8 11.85 -12.69 -10.82
CA LEU A 8 12.21 -11.37 -11.32
C LEU A 8 13.08 -11.42 -12.57
N ALA A 9 14.04 -12.34 -12.62
CA ALA A 9 14.97 -12.47 -13.73
C ALA A 9 14.29 -12.98 -15.01
N LEU A 10 13.34 -13.92 -14.87
CA LEU A 10 12.59 -14.48 -15.98
C LEU A 10 11.56 -13.50 -16.56
N PHE A 11 10.80 -12.79 -15.71
CA PHE A 11 9.86 -11.76 -16.17
C PHE A 11 10.59 -10.54 -16.76
N ARG A 12 11.76 -10.17 -16.21
CA ARG A 12 12.65 -9.11 -16.75
C ARG A 12 13.02 -9.33 -18.22
N LEU A 13 13.10 -10.58 -18.69
CA LEU A 13 13.59 -10.84 -20.05
C LEU A 13 12.50 -10.66 -21.10
N GLN A 14 11.28 -11.13 -20.82
CA GLN A 14 10.25 -11.26 -21.85
C GLN A 14 9.67 -9.91 -22.30
N ARG A 15 9.32 -9.02 -21.36
CA ARG A 15 8.74 -7.70 -21.71
C ARG A 15 9.77 -6.66 -22.17
N ILE A 16 10.99 -6.69 -21.63
CA ILE A 16 12.08 -5.82 -22.14
C ILE A 16 12.39 -6.15 -23.61
N GLU A 17 12.31 -7.43 -23.97
CA GLU A 17 12.52 -7.87 -25.34
C GLU A 17 11.36 -7.46 -26.28
N GLU A 18 10.12 -7.43 -25.80
CA GLU A 18 8.97 -6.85 -26.51
C GLU A 18 9.13 -5.34 -26.74
N GLY A 19 9.55 -4.59 -25.71
CA GLY A 19 9.86 -3.17 -25.84
C GLY A 19 10.98 -2.89 -26.85
N ARG A 20 12.03 -3.72 -26.85
CA ARG A 20 13.11 -3.63 -27.84
C ARG A 20 12.62 -3.96 -29.26
N LYS A 21 11.80 -5.00 -29.42
CA LYS A 21 11.19 -5.36 -30.71
C LYS A 21 10.27 -4.25 -31.21
N ALA A 22 9.50 -3.61 -30.33
CA ALA A 22 8.68 -2.45 -30.67
C ALA A 22 9.53 -1.26 -31.11
N ALA A 23 10.56 -0.90 -30.34
CA ALA A 23 11.51 0.17 -30.69
C ALA A 23 12.18 -0.09 -32.05
N LYS A 24 12.60 -1.34 -32.32
CA LYS A 24 13.16 -1.73 -33.61
C LYS A 24 12.13 -1.58 -34.75
N ARG A 25 10.90 -2.07 -34.59
CA ARG A 25 9.82 -1.88 -35.59
C ARG A 25 9.50 -0.41 -35.85
N TYR A 26 9.64 0.46 -34.84
CA TYR A 26 9.45 1.89 -35.02
C TYR A 26 10.64 2.54 -35.73
N ALA A 27 11.87 2.13 -35.43
CA ALA A 27 13.08 2.61 -36.11
C ALA A 27 13.11 2.17 -37.58
N ASP A 28 12.69 0.93 -37.86
CA ASP A 28 12.60 0.37 -39.21
C ASP A 28 11.51 1.06 -40.04
N ARG A 29 10.41 1.53 -39.42
CA ARG A 29 9.39 2.36 -40.09
C ARG A 29 9.87 3.77 -40.44
N MET A 30 10.89 4.29 -39.76
CA MET A 30 11.45 5.61 -40.06
C MET A 30 12.35 5.66 -41.31
N ASP A 31 12.50 4.56 -42.06
CA ASP A 31 13.07 4.59 -43.43
C ASP A 31 12.14 5.30 -44.45
N GLU A 32 10.92 5.68 -44.05
CA GLU A 32 10.03 6.59 -44.80
C GLU A 32 10.64 7.97 -45.09
N LYS A 33 11.81 8.33 -44.52
CA LYS A 33 12.52 9.55 -44.93
C LYS A 33 12.80 9.57 -46.43
N ALA A 34 13.19 8.42 -47.01
CA ALA A 34 13.41 8.32 -48.45
C ALA A 34 12.10 8.54 -49.25
N GLU A 35 10.97 8.05 -48.72
CA GLU A 35 9.65 8.23 -49.31
C GLU A 35 9.17 9.69 -49.22
N TRP A 36 9.41 10.35 -48.08
CA TRP A 36 9.10 11.77 -47.89
C TRP A 36 10.00 12.68 -48.72
N ASP A 37 11.29 12.36 -48.85
CA ASP A 37 12.22 13.06 -49.73
C ASP A 37 11.79 12.92 -51.20
N GLN A 38 11.26 11.76 -51.61
CA GLN A 38 10.71 11.56 -52.96
C GLN A 38 9.38 12.32 -53.15
N ARG A 39 8.44 12.22 -52.22
CA ARG A 39 7.19 13.00 -52.24
C ARG A 39 7.46 14.50 -52.32
N LEU A 40 8.47 15.00 -51.62
CA LEU A 40 8.87 16.41 -51.68
C LEU A 40 9.36 16.85 -53.06
N LYS A 41 10.00 15.96 -53.82
CA LYS A 41 10.43 16.21 -55.21
C LYS A 41 9.24 16.18 -56.17
N ASP A 42 8.28 15.28 -55.94
CA ASP A 42 7.10 15.12 -56.79
C ASP A 42 6.05 16.24 -56.58
N LEU A 43 6.14 16.98 -55.46
CA LEU A 43 5.29 18.13 -55.20
C LEU A 43 5.57 19.29 -56.17
N PRO A 44 4.52 20.00 -56.62
CA PRO A 44 4.64 21.06 -57.60
C PRO A 44 5.61 22.16 -57.12
N GLU A 45 6.57 22.50 -57.99
CA GLU A 45 7.61 23.48 -57.68
C GLU A 45 7.15 24.92 -57.90
N GLN A 46 7.85 25.87 -57.28
CA GLN A 46 7.64 27.31 -57.47
C GLN A 46 7.63 27.70 -58.96
N LYS A 47 8.43 27.03 -59.80
CA LYS A 47 8.49 27.27 -61.24
C LYS A 47 7.16 26.98 -61.94
N TYR A 48 6.43 25.94 -61.53
CA TYR A 48 5.12 25.61 -62.09
C TYR A 48 4.10 26.70 -61.80
N PHE A 49 4.07 27.22 -60.57
CA PHE A 49 3.15 28.31 -60.21
C PHE A 49 3.52 29.64 -60.86
N LYS A 50 4.82 29.92 -61.06
CA LYS A 50 5.27 31.07 -61.87
C LYS A 50 4.86 30.95 -63.34
N ASP A 51 4.86 29.74 -63.89
CA ASP A 51 4.37 29.49 -65.26
C ASP A 51 2.85 29.70 -65.35
N LEU A 52 2.08 29.24 -64.35
CA LEU A 52 0.65 29.56 -64.24
C LEU A 52 0.41 31.08 -64.12
N GLU A 53 1.21 31.79 -63.33
CA GLU A 53 1.17 33.25 -63.23
C GLU A 53 1.46 33.93 -64.57
N ALA A 54 2.46 33.46 -65.31
CA ALA A 54 2.78 33.97 -66.63
C ALA A 54 1.66 33.73 -67.65
N ARG A 55 1.09 32.51 -67.68
CA ARG A 55 -0.07 32.16 -68.52
C ARG A 55 -1.28 33.01 -68.18
N PHE A 56 -1.52 33.28 -66.91
CA PHE A 56 -2.61 34.14 -66.45
C PHE A 56 -2.40 35.59 -66.90
N LYS A 57 -1.19 36.15 -66.78
CA LYS A 57 -0.86 37.51 -67.25
C LYS A 57 -0.92 37.65 -68.77
N ALA A 58 -0.67 36.57 -69.51
CA ALA A 58 -0.74 36.55 -70.96
C ALA A 58 -2.17 36.51 -71.51
N ILE A 59 -3.19 36.37 -70.65
CA ILE A 59 -4.59 36.44 -71.06
C ILE A 59 -4.88 37.85 -71.58
N ASN A 60 -5.27 37.95 -72.85
CA ASN A 60 -5.65 39.23 -73.45
C ASN A 60 -7.11 39.54 -73.07
N TRP A 61 -7.30 40.37 -72.06
CA TRP A 61 -8.60 40.85 -71.60
C TRP A 61 -9.22 41.78 -72.64
N ASN A 62 -9.78 41.21 -73.72
CA ASN A 62 -10.44 41.97 -74.76
C ASN A 62 -11.82 42.41 -74.29
N GLU A 63 -11.83 43.51 -73.54
CA GLU A 63 -13.00 44.10 -72.89
C GLU A 63 -14.12 44.51 -73.86
N LYS A 64 -13.79 44.64 -75.16
CA LYS A 64 -14.68 45.13 -76.21
C LYS A 64 -15.40 44.03 -76.96
N ASP A 65 -15.02 42.76 -76.76
CA ASP A 65 -15.61 41.58 -77.40
C ASP A 65 -16.17 40.66 -76.28
N PRO A 66 -17.48 40.74 -76.00
CA PRO A 66 -18.07 40.07 -74.85
C PRO A 66 -17.93 38.54 -74.88
N LEU A 67 -17.94 37.93 -76.07
CA LEU A 67 -17.77 36.48 -76.23
C LEU A 67 -16.32 36.06 -75.93
N LYS A 68 -15.34 36.83 -76.42
CA LYS A 68 -13.92 36.58 -76.11
C LYS A 68 -13.60 36.85 -74.64
N PHE A 69 -14.21 37.87 -74.03
CA PHE A 69 -14.06 38.14 -72.61
C PHE A 69 -14.56 36.97 -71.74
N ALA A 70 -15.74 36.42 -72.05
CA ALA A 70 -16.28 35.26 -71.35
C ALA A 70 -15.38 34.01 -71.48
N ALA A 71 -14.85 33.75 -72.68
CA ALA A 71 -13.90 32.64 -72.91
C ALA A 71 -12.57 32.82 -72.13
N ASN A 72 -12.08 34.06 -72.04
CA ASN A 72 -10.86 34.39 -71.29
C ASN A 72 -11.08 34.32 -69.78
N LEU A 73 -12.26 34.72 -69.29
CA LEU A 73 -12.66 34.56 -67.89
C LEU A 73 -12.75 33.08 -67.49
N GLN A 74 -13.31 32.23 -68.37
CA GLN A 74 -13.34 30.79 -68.16
C GLN A 74 -11.93 30.19 -68.13
N THR A 75 -11.04 30.65 -69.01
CA THR A 75 -9.63 30.24 -69.05
C THR A 75 -8.90 30.62 -67.76
N ALA A 76 -9.10 31.85 -67.28
CA ALA A 76 -8.53 32.34 -66.03
C ALA A 76 -9.04 31.55 -64.80
N ASN A 77 -10.35 31.27 -64.76
CA ASN A 77 -10.95 30.43 -63.71
C ASN A 77 -10.39 28.99 -63.73
N ASN A 78 -10.16 28.42 -64.91
CA ASN A 78 -9.55 27.10 -65.04
C ASN A 78 -8.10 27.09 -64.52
N LEU A 79 -7.30 28.12 -64.82
CA LEU A 79 -5.93 28.26 -64.31
C LEU A 79 -5.90 28.42 -62.79
N ILE A 80 -6.82 29.19 -62.20
CA ILE A 80 -6.93 29.32 -60.74
C ILE A 80 -7.39 27.99 -60.12
N LYS A 81 -8.33 27.28 -60.76
CA LYS A 81 -8.77 25.96 -60.29
C LYS A 81 -7.63 24.93 -60.33
N GLU A 82 -6.79 24.97 -61.37
CA GLU A 82 -5.58 24.16 -61.49
C GLU A 82 -4.57 24.51 -60.38
N ALA A 83 -4.31 25.80 -60.15
CA ALA A 83 -3.45 26.27 -59.06
C ALA A 83 -3.98 25.83 -57.68
N LYS A 84 -5.30 25.93 -57.44
CA LYS A 84 -5.94 25.44 -56.21
C LYS A 84 -5.75 23.95 -56.00
N GLY A 85 -5.98 23.13 -57.04
CA GLY A 85 -5.76 21.68 -56.95
C GLY A 85 -4.32 21.33 -56.59
N LYS A 86 -3.34 22.08 -57.12
CA LYS A 86 -1.93 21.89 -56.78
C LYS A 86 -1.53 22.41 -55.39
N VAL A 87 -2.21 23.45 -54.88
CA VAL A 87 -2.10 23.86 -53.46
C VAL A 87 -2.68 22.79 -52.53
N GLU A 88 -3.82 22.20 -52.90
CA GLU A 88 -4.45 21.11 -52.13
C GLU A 88 -3.53 19.88 -52.01
N GLU A 89 -2.73 19.57 -53.04
CA GLU A 89 -1.69 18.52 -52.98
C GLU A 89 -0.62 18.82 -51.92
N ILE A 90 -0.16 20.08 -51.82
CA ILE A 90 0.81 20.52 -50.79
C ILE A 90 0.17 20.50 -49.40
N ASP A 91 -1.08 20.92 -49.28
CA ASP A 91 -1.84 20.91 -48.02
C ASP A 91 -2.06 19.50 -47.48
N LYS A 92 -2.39 18.58 -48.38
CA LYS A 92 -2.50 17.15 -48.06
C LYS A 92 -1.16 16.59 -47.57
N ALA A 93 -0.06 16.88 -48.28
CA ALA A 93 1.27 16.47 -47.86
C ALA A 93 1.67 17.04 -46.48
N GLN A 94 1.32 18.30 -46.18
CA GLN A 94 1.56 18.89 -44.87
C GLN A 94 0.75 18.20 -43.76
N LYS A 95 -0.52 17.86 -44.03
CA LYS A 95 -1.41 17.17 -43.10
C LYS A 95 -0.93 15.74 -42.83
N ASP A 96 -0.54 15.02 -43.87
CA ASP A 96 -0.02 13.65 -43.79
C ASP A 96 1.28 13.62 -42.98
N LEU A 97 2.24 14.53 -43.26
CA LEU A 97 3.48 14.64 -42.48
C LEU A 97 3.21 14.91 -41.00
N ARG A 98 2.25 15.79 -40.69
CA ARG A 98 1.88 16.09 -39.30
C ARG A 98 1.25 14.88 -38.61
N GLY A 99 0.43 14.11 -39.34
CA GLY A 99 -0.14 12.85 -38.86
C GLY A 99 0.93 11.83 -38.54
N ASP A 100 1.88 11.64 -39.45
CA ASP A 100 2.99 10.70 -39.31
C ASP A 100 3.91 11.10 -38.14
N LEU A 101 4.32 12.37 -38.06
CA LEU A 101 5.08 12.90 -36.92
C LEU A 101 4.36 12.73 -35.59
N GLY A 102 3.02 12.87 -35.57
CA GLY A 102 2.19 12.59 -34.40
C GLY A 102 2.21 11.11 -34.00
N ASN A 103 2.08 10.20 -34.97
CA ASN A 103 2.16 8.76 -34.78
C ASN A 103 3.54 8.32 -34.26
N TYR A 104 4.61 8.90 -34.79
CA TYR A 104 5.98 8.67 -34.33
C TYR A 104 6.22 9.22 -32.92
N GLY A 105 5.75 10.43 -32.62
CA GLY A 105 5.81 11.01 -31.27
C GLY A 105 5.08 10.16 -30.23
N GLY A 106 3.87 9.68 -30.57
CA GLY A 106 3.11 8.76 -29.73
C GLY A 106 3.82 7.42 -29.52
N SER A 107 4.54 6.92 -30.52
CA SER A 107 5.32 5.69 -30.42
C SER A 107 6.51 5.80 -29.44
N VAL A 108 7.18 6.97 -29.40
CA VAL A 108 8.22 7.27 -28.40
C VAL A 108 7.63 7.36 -26.99
N GLN A 109 6.47 8.00 -26.83
CA GLN A 109 5.78 8.08 -25.54
C GLN A 109 5.29 6.71 -25.05
N ASN A 110 4.83 5.85 -25.96
CA ASN A 110 4.43 4.48 -25.62
C ASN A 110 5.61 3.65 -25.10
N LEU A 111 6.83 3.83 -25.63
CA LEU A 111 8.02 3.20 -25.07
C LEU A 111 8.28 3.64 -23.63
N GLU A 112 8.06 4.91 -23.29
CA GLU A 112 8.19 5.40 -21.91
C GLU A 112 7.10 4.86 -20.98
N SER A 113 5.87 4.74 -21.47
CA SER A 113 4.77 4.19 -20.69
C SER A 113 4.95 2.69 -20.42
N PHE A 114 5.47 1.90 -21.36
CA PHE A 114 5.81 0.48 -21.15
C PHE A 114 6.83 0.30 -20.03
N VAL A 115 7.91 1.10 -20.02
CA VAL A 115 8.92 1.06 -18.95
C VAL A 115 8.31 1.40 -17.60
N LYS A 116 7.46 2.42 -17.56
CA LYS A 116 6.80 2.85 -16.32
C LYS A 116 5.83 1.79 -15.80
N GLN A 117 4.99 1.22 -16.66
CA GLN A 117 4.05 0.15 -16.31
C GLN A 117 4.76 -1.10 -15.81
N ASP A 118 5.88 -1.49 -16.43
CA ASP A 118 6.65 -2.64 -15.97
C ASP A 118 7.26 -2.41 -14.58
N ILE A 119 7.72 -1.21 -14.29
CA ILE A 119 8.19 -0.85 -12.94
C ILE A 119 7.03 -0.93 -11.94
N GLU A 120 5.84 -0.44 -12.29
CA GLU A 120 4.66 -0.47 -11.43
C GLU A 120 4.12 -1.90 -11.20
N ASP A 121 4.10 -2.75 -12.23
CA ASP A 121 3.70 -4.16 -12.11
C ASP A 121 4.67 -4.95 -11.24
N LEU A 122 5.97 -4.71 -11.40
CA LEU A 122 6.98 -5.28 -10.51
C LEU A 122 6.77 -4.82 -9.07
N GLN A 123 6.49 -3.53 -8.85
CA GLN A 123 6.18 -2.99 -7.52
C GLN A 123 4.99 -3.68 -6.87
N LYS A 124 3.89 -3.89 -7.61
CA LYS A 124 2.70 -4.59 -7.09
C LYS A 124 3.01 -6.05 -6.74
N ARG A 125 3.85 -6.73 -7.53
CA ARG A 125 4.23 -8.13 -7.27
C ARG A 125 5.21 -8.28 -6.11
N PHE A 126 6.01 -7.26 -5.83
CA PHE A 126 6.90 -7.20 -4.67
C PHE A 126 6.18 -6.97 -3.34
N ASN A 127 4.85 -6.85 -3.33
CA ASN A 127 4.03 -6.49 -2.18
C ASN A 127 4.62 -7.05 -0.88
N ILE A 128 5.15 -6.12 -0.08
CA ILE A 128 5.87 -6.43 1.15
C ILE A 128 4.89 -7.16 2.07
N PRO A 129 5.26 -8.33 2.63
CA PRO A 129 4.46 -8.95 3.69
C PRO A 129 4.26 -7.90 4.79
N SER A 130 3.01 -7.67 5.22
CA SER A 130 2.76 -6.75 6.32
C SER A 130 3.48 -7.27 7.57
N ILE A 131 4.52 -6.56 8.00
CA ILE A 131 5.23 -6.90 9.23
C ILE A 131 4.37 -6.37 10.38
N ASP A 132 3.55 -7.25 10.95
CA ASP A 132 2.65 -6.89 12.04
C ASP A 132 3.43 -6.83 13.38
N PRO A 133 3.48 -5.66 14.05
CA PRO A 133 4.08 -5.50 15.37
C PRO A 133 3.56 -6.49 16.43
N LYS A 134 2.29 -6.89 16.35
CA LYS A 134 1.67 -7.82 17.31
C LYS A 134 2.23 -9.22 17.14
N ASN A 135 2.33 -9.70 15.91
CA ASN A 135 2.91 -11.01 15.61
C ASN A 135 4.38 -11.05 16.05
N MET A 136 5.15 -9.98 15.85
CA MET A 136 6.52 -9.92 16.36
C MET A 136 6.56 -9.96 17.89
N THR A 137 5.70 -9.18 18.56
CA THR A 137 5.60 -9.21 20.03
C THR A 137 5.27 -10.61 20.54
N GLN A 138 4.31 -11.30 19.92
CA GLN A 138 3.95 -12.67 20.28
C GLN A 138 5.13 -13.63 20.12
N GLN A 139 5.85 -13.58 19.00
CA GLN A 139 6.99 -14.47 18.77
C GLN A 139 8.07 -14.37 19.86
N PHE A 140 8.33 -13.17 20.38
CA PHE A 140 9.38 -12.96 21.39
C PHE A 140 8.94 -13.23 22.83
N PHE A 141 7.70 -12.91 23.18
CA PHE A 141 7.26 -12.93 24.58
C PHE A 141 6.30 -14.07 24.93
N MET A 142 5.65 -14.70 23.95
CA MET A 142 4.60 -15.69 24.22
C MET A 142 5.12 -16.86 25.08
N LYS A 143 6.26 -17.44 24.69
CA LYS A 143 6.88 -18.55 25.43
C LYS A 143 7.12 -18.19 26.90
N GLN A 144 7.64 -17.01 27.17
CA GLN A 144 7.91 -16.57 28.54
C GLN A 144 6.62 -16.36 29.33
N ILE A 145 5.58 -15.78 28.72
CA ILE A 145 4.29 -15.58 29.36
C ILE A 145 3.65 -16.94 29.70
N GLU A 146 3.67 -17.89 28.76
CA GLU A 146 3.14 -19.24 28.97
C GLU A 146 3.85 -19.96 30.12
N GLU A 147 5.18 -19.93 30.17
CA GLU A 147 5.96 -20.53 31.25
C GLU A 147 5.58 -19.96 32.64
N ARG A 148 5.36 -18.64 32.72
CA ARG A 148 4.92 -17.99 33.97
C ARG A 148 3.48 -18.36 34.35
N LEU A 149 2.58 -18.42 33.36
CA LEU A 149 1.18 -18.81 33.57
C LEU A 149 1.03 -20.26 34.03
N VAL A 150 1.87 -21.18 33.55
CA VAL A 150 1.89 -22.57 34.04
C VAL A 150 2.17 -22.60 35.55
N GLY A 151 3.13 -21.79 36.02
CA GLY A 151 3.43 -21.65 37.45
C GLY A 151 2.23 -21.14 38.25
N VAL A 152 1.56 -20.10 37.77
CA VAL A 152 0.36 -19.54 38.43
C VAL A 152 -0.78 -20.56 38.45
N ARG A 153 -1.02 -21.25 37.33
CA ARG A 153 -2.06 -22.28 37.22
C ARG A 153 -1.86 -23.40 38.23
N LYS A 154 -0.62 -23.85 38.44
CA LYS A 154 -0.30 -24.86 39.48
C LYS A 154 -0.81 -24.45 40.86
N TYR A 155 -0.56 -23.22 41.28
CA TYR A 155 -1.02 -22.72 42.58
C TYR A 155 -2.52 -22.49 42.63
N TYR A 156 -3.12 -22.05 41.52
CA TYR A 156 -4.57 -21.95 41.40
C TYR A 156 -5.26 -23.32 41.58
N GLU A 157 -4.76 -24.38 40.94
CA GLU A 157 -5.32 -25.73 41.09
C GLU A 157 -5.18 -26.28 42.52
N VAL A 158 -4.10 -25.92 43.22
CA VAL A 158 -3.96 -26.23 44.65
C VAL A 158 -5.00 -25.48 45.46
N ALA A 159 -5.16 -24.18 45.25
CA ALA A 159 -6.15 -23.37 45.95
C ALA A 159 -7.58 -23.88 45.72
N LYS A 160 -7.90 -24.27 44.48
CA LYS A 160 -9.19 -24.83 44.08
C LYS A 160 -9.62 -26.05 44.89
N LYS A 161 -8.67 -26.92 45.30
CA LYS A 161 -8.97 -28.10 46.15
C LYS A 161 -9.48 -27.72 47.55
N TYR A 162 -9.12 -26.53 48.03
CA TYR A 162 -9.50 -26.04 49.36
C TYR A 162 -10.57 -24.94 49.30
N MET A 163 -11.03 -24.58 48.10
CA MET A 163 -12.15 -23.64 47.93
C MET A 163 -13.46 -24.31 48.35
N PRO A 164 -14.39 -23.56 48.99
CA PRO A 164 -15.68 -24.11 49.38
C PRO A 164 -16.47 -24.59 48.15
N PRO A 165 -17.19 -25.72 48.24
CA PRO A 165 -17.98 -26.25 47.13
C PRO A 165 -19.07 -25.26 46.70
N LYS A 166 -19.50 -25.33 45.43
CA LYS A 166 -20.65 -24.55 44.95
C LYS A 166 -21.89 -24.91 45.77
N PHE A 167 -22.64 -23.90 46.21
CA PHE A 167 -23.76 -24.04 47.15
C PHE A 167 -24.95 -24.82 46.58
N LYS A 168 -25.11 -24.84 45.25
CA LYS A 168 -25.92 -25.85 44.58
C LYS A 168 -25.04 -27.07 44.38
N GLY A 169 -25.26 -28.07 45.23
CA GLY A 169 -24.67 -29.38 45.08
C GLY A 169 -24.77 -29.80 43.62
N GLU A 170 -23.64 -30.16 43.03
CA GLU A 170 -23.68 -31.20 42.02
C GLU A 170 -24.45 -32.35 42.66
N LYS A 171 -25.71 -32.52 42.24
CA LYS A 171 -26.33 -33.82 42.36
C LYS A 171 -25.32 -34.76 41.71
N ALA A 172 -24.67 -35.62 42.52
CA ALA A 172 -24.17 -36.86 41.98
C ALA A 172 -25.30 -37.44 41.11
N PRO A 173 -25.01 -37.93 39.89
CA PRO A 173 -26.06 -38.41 38.98
C PRO A 173 -26.97 -39.31 39.79
N GLU A 174 -28.23 -38.88 39.97
CA GLU A 174 -29.23 -39.67 40.67
C GLU A 174 -29.27 -40.99 39.89
N PRO A 175 -28.94 -42.14 40.52
CA PRO A 175 -29.14 -43.43 39.87
C PRO A 175 -30.61 -43.46 39.45
N GLU A 176 -30.87 -43.85 38.20
CA GLU A 176 -32.24 -44.03 37.70
C GLU A 176 -33.06 -44.76 38.77
N GLU A 177 -34.06 -44.07 39.34
CA GLU A 177 -34.93 -44.63 40.36
C GLU A 177 -35.72 -45.77 39.72
N THR A 178 -35.18 -46.97 39.77
CA THR A 178 -35.98 -48.19 39.58
C THR A 178 -37.02 -48.20 40.70
N LEU A 179 -38.30 -48.29 40.31
CA LEU A 179 -39.46 -48.33 41.19
C LEU A 179 -39.47 -49.63 42.00
N VAL A 180 -38.56 -49.76 42.96
CA VAL A 180 -38.60 -50.83 43.95
C VAL A 180 -39.29 -50.28 45.20
N PRO A 181 -40.44 -50.83 45.64
CA PRO A 181 -41.09 -50.38 46.86
C PRO A 181 -40.14 -50.55 48.04
N ARG A 182 -39.87 -49.44 48.74
CA ARG A 182 -38.89 -49.36 49.83
C ARG A 182 -39.26 -50.33 50.97
N LYS A 183 -38.27 -50.95 51.60
CA LYS A 183 -38.48 -51.73 52.83
C LYS A 183 -39.08 -50.81 53.92
N ARG A 184 -40.22 -51.20 54.49
CA ARG A 184 -40.81 -50.51 55.64
C ARG A 184 -39.85 -50.57 56.83
N GLY A 185 -39.58 -49.43 57.45
CA GLY A 185 -38.80 -49.33 58.70
C GLY A 185 -37.51 -48.52 58.60
N GLU A 186 -37.05 -48.13 57.40
CA GLU A 186 -35.87 -47.28 57.24
C GLU A 186 -36.26 -45.80 57.29
N GLY A 187 -35.94 -45.12 58.40
CA GLY A 187 -36.07 -43.67 58.51
C GLY A 187 -35.12 -42.94 57.56
N LYS A 188 -35.51 -41.74 57.10
CA LYS A 188 -34.64 -40.85 56.33
C LYS A 188 -33.96 -39.84 57.24
N ASN A 189 -32.64 -39.73 57.11
CA ASN A 189 -31.91 -38.61 57.67
C ASN A 189 -32.13 -37.39 56.77
N PHE A 190 -32.78 -36.35 57.31
CA PHE A 190 -32.89 -35.05 56.67
C PHE A 190 -31.86 -34.11 57.30
N THR A 191 -30.90 -33.66 56.50
CA THR A 191 -29.97 -32.62 56.93
C THR A 191 -30.64 -31.27 56.75
N PHE A 192 -31.02 -30.63 57.86
CA PHE A 192 -31.55 -29.26 57.81
C PHE A 192 -30.39 -28.28 57.58
N PRO A 193 -30.44 -27.43 56.53
CA PRO A 193 -29.43 -26.41 56.33
C PRO A 193 -29.49 -25.40 57.49
N ILE A 194 -28.36 -25.12 58.11
CA ILE A 194 -28.25 -24.06 59.11
C ILE A 194 -28.42 -22.72 58.37
N THR A 195 -29.54 -22.05 58.57
CA THR A 195 -29.88 -20.80 57.86
C THR A 195 -29.42 -19.54 58.61
N LYS A 196 -29.07 -19.66 59.91
CA LYS A 196 -28.49 -18.59 60.75
C LYS A 196 -27.54 -19.21 61.79
N GLY A 197 -26.28 -18.79 61.81
CA GLY A 197 -25.27 -19.28 62.76
C GLY A 197 -23.85 -18.84 62.41
N TYR A 198 -22.90 -19.09 63.32
CA TYR A 198 -21.48 -18.87 63.03
C TYR A 198 -20.93 -20.03 62.16
N PRO A 199 -20.04 -19.74 61.20
CA PRO A 199 -19.35 -20.79 60.47
C PRO A 199 -18.49 -21.61 61.42
N LYS A 200 -18.21 -22.88 61.07
CA LYS A 200 -17.32 -23.75 61.84
C LYS A 200 -15.93 -23.14 62.08
N PHE A 201 -15.48 -22.31 61.16
CA PHE A 201 -14.25 -21.55 61.24
C PHE A 201 -14.45 -20.16 60.63
N TRP A 202 -14.02 -19.13 61.36
CA TRP A 202 -13.93 -17.75 60.86
C TRP A 202 -12.75 -17.02 61.50
N LEU A 203 -11.74 -16.76 60.68
CA LEU A 203 -10.68 -15.81 60.97
C LEU A 203 -11.16 -14.42 60.55
N LYS A 204 -11.61 -13.63 61.52
CA LYS A 204 -12.06 -12.24 61.31
C LYS A 204 -10.94 -11.38 60.74
N ARG A 205 -9.75 -11.51 61.31
CA ARG A 205 -8.58 -10.71 60.97
C ARG A 205 -7.31 -11.46 61.34
N ALA A 206 -6.36 -11.50 60.42
CA ALA A 206 -4.97 -11.79 60.68
C ALA A 206 -4.12 -10.61 60.20
N PHE A 207 -3.17 -10.20 61.03
CA PHE A 207 -2.14 -9.26 60.64
C PHE A 207 -0.88 -10.01 60.24
N VAL A 208 -0.22 -9.50 59.20
CA VAL A 208 1.07 -10.01 58.73
C VAL A 208 2.06 -8.87 58.86
N SER A 209 3.16 -9.09 59.59
CA SER A 209 4.25 -8.14 59.68
C SER A 209 5.60 -8.84 59.73
N SER A 210 6.60 -8.24 59.09
CA SER A 210 7.99 -8.69 59.12
C SER A 210 8.90 -7.48 58.97
N GLU A 211 10.09 -7.56 59.54
CA GLU A 211 11.17 -6.61 59.34
C GLU A 211 12.35 -7.29 58.63
N VAL A 212 13.18 -6.49 57.97
CA VAL A 212 14.40 -6.99 57.34
C VAL A 212 15.36 -7.53 58.41
N SER A 213 16.04 -8.62 58.10
CA SER A 213 17.04 -9.27 58.94
C SER A 213 18.22 -9.76 58.10
N ALA A 214 19.14 -10.50 58.71
CA ALA A 214 20.27 -11.11 58.00
C ALA A 214 19.84 -12.23 57.02
N SER A 215 18.60 -12.71 57.09
CA SER A 215 18.10 -13.71 56.14
C SER A 215 17.91 -13.12 54.75
N GLU A 216 18.36 -13.83 53.72
CA GLU A 216 18.19 -13.45 52.31
C GLU A 216 16.74 -13.17 51.93
N TYR A 217 15.80 -13.95 52.48
CA TYR A 217 14.37 -13.83 52.19
C TYR A 217 13.61 -12.89 53.12
N SER A 218 14.32 -12.21 54.03
CA SER A 218 13.68 -11.23 54.91
C SER A 218 13.29 -9.97 54.16
N GLY A 219 12.21 -9.35 54.63
CA GLY A 219 11.68 -8.14 54.04
C GLY A 219 10.82 -7.38 55.04
N ASN A 220 10.64 -6.09 54.75
CA ASN A 220 9.69 -5.25 55.45
C ASN A 220 8.33 -5.53 54.83
N VAL A 221 7.52 -6.34 55.51
CA VAL A 221 6.18 -6.72 55.03
C VAL A 221 5.18 -6.24 56.05
N GLN A 222 4.06 -5.71 55.59
CA GLN A 222 2.91 -5.40 56.43
C GLN A 222 1.61 -5.64 55.68
N GLY A 223 0.58 -6.04 56.41
CA GLY A 223 -0.73 -6.16 55.83
C GLY A 223 -1.71 -6.93 56.69
N GLU A 224 -2.85 -7.23 56.10
CA GLU A 224 -3.93 -7.94 56.77
C GLU A 224 -4.70 -8.85 55.83
N ILE A 225 -5.25 -9.89 56.43
CA ILE A 225 -6.18 -10.83 55.82
C ILE A 225 -7.47 -10.79 56.65
N LEU A 226 -8.60 -10.52 56.00
CA LEU A 226 -9.91 -10.38 56.64
C LEU A 226 -10.85 -11.47 56.16
N ASP A 227 -11.73 -11.90 57.07
CA ASP A 227 -12.91 -12.72 56.78
C ASP A 227 -12.60 -14.04 56.04
N VAL A 228 -11.56 -14.78 56.46
CA VAL A 228 -11.34 -16.16 55.98
C VAL A 228 -12.30 -17.08 56.72
N THR A 229 -13.16 -17.77 55.99
CA THR A 229 -14.23 -18.58 56.57
C THR A 229 -14.47 -19.85 55.77
N SER A 230 -14.90 -20.89 56.47
CA SER A 230 -15.38 -22.14 55.86
C SER A 230 -16.73 -22.00 55.16
N HIS A 231 -17.51 -20.95 55.47
CA HIS A 231 -18.85 -20.73 54.92
C HIS A 231 -19.06 -19.23 54.59
N PRO A 232 -18.50 -18.74 53.47
CA PRO A 232 -18.51 -17.31 53.09
C PRO A 232 -19.91 -16.76 52.81
N GLN A 233 -20.80 -17.56 52.23
CA GLN A 233 -22.18 -17.15 51.95
C GLN A 233 -22.99 -16.85 53.22
N TYR A 234 -22.76 -17.62 54.30
CA TYR A 234 -23.41 -17.36 55.59
C TYR A 234 -22.92 -16.06 56.24
N LEU A 235 -21.63 -15.75 56.05
CA LEU A 235 -21.03 -14.53 56.58
C LEU A 235 -21.43 -13.29 55.77
N GLY A 236 -21.74 -13.46 54.48
CA GLY A 236 -22.05 -12.36 53.56
C GLY A 236 -20.88 -11.40 53.32
N LYS A 237 -19.65 -11.81 53.65
CA LYS A 237 -18.43 -11.02 53.48
C LYS A 237 -17.38 -11.81 52.69
N PRO A 238 -16.76 -11.21 51.66
CA PRO A 238 -15.67 -11.84 50.94
C PRO A 238 -14.38 -11.80 51.76
N THR A 239 -13.49 -12.74 51.49
CA THR A 239 -12.12 -12.68 52.04
C THR A 239 -11.36 -11.56 51.34
N ARG A 240 -10.69 -10.71 52.12
CA ARG A 240 -9.87 -9.59 51.61
C ARG A 240 -8.43 -9.73 52.07
N ILE A 241 -7.49 -9.59 51.16
CA ILE A 241 -6.06 -9.68 51.41
C ILE A 241 -5.41 -8.39 50.94
N ASN A 242 -4.78 -7.66 51.86
CA ASN A 242 -4.02 -6.45 51.56
C ASN A 242 -2.61 -6.61 52.12
N LEU A 243 -1.61 -6.72 51.25
CA LEU A 243 -0.21 -6.87 51.63
C LEU A 243 0.63 -5.82 50.92
N LYS A 244 1.60 -5.26 51.62
CA LYS A 244 2.66 -4.41 51.07
C LYS A 244 4.01 -4.87 51.59
N GLY A 245 5.06 -4.69 50.80
CA GLY A 245 6.39 -4.89 51.32
C GLY A 245 7.55 -4.66 50.37
N ASP A 246 8.74 -4.73 50.95
CA ASP A 246 10.03 -4.58 50.30
C ASP A 246 10.95 -5.70 50.77
N PHE A 247 11.74 -6.27 49.86
CA PHE A 247 12.77 -7.28 50.13
C PHE A 247 14.12 -6.76 49.64
N PRO A 248 14.82 -5.90 50.42
CA PRO A 248 16.05 -5.24 50.00
C PRO A 248 17.17 -6.20 49.60
N ASN A 249 17.34 -7.30 50.35
CA ASN A 249 18.36 -8.32 50.07
C ASN A 249 18.17 -9.00 48.70
N GLN A 250 16.94 -8.99 48.17
CA GLN A 250 16.59 -9.52 46.84
C GLN A 250 16.41 -8.41 45.79
N ASN A 251 16.67 -7.15 46.12
CA ASN A 251 16.41 -5.99 45.26
C ASN A 251 14.95 -5.90 44.75
N VAL A 252 14.00 -6.40 45.54
CA VAL A 252 12.56 -6.34 45.22
C VAL A 252 11.92 -5.23 46.05
N PHE A 253 11.27 -4.28 45.39
CA PHE A 253 10.68 -3.11 46.04
C PHE A 253 9.29 -2.79 45.52
N GLY A 254 8.47 -2.21 46.40
CA GLY A 254 7.13 -1.75 46.13
C GLY A 254 6.16 -2.88 45.80
N LEU A 255 6.27 -4.02 46.49
CA LEU A 255 5.25 -5.06 46.42
C LEU A 255 3.95 -4.50 47.01
N SER A 256 2.86 -4.60 46.26
CA SER A 256 1.51 -4.33 46.74
C SER A 256 0.57 -5.38 46.16
N ILE A 257 -0.16 -6.07 47.04
CA ILE A 257 -1.17 -7.07 46.68
C ILE A 257 -2.47 -6.62 47.32
N ASN A 258 -3.50 -6.41 46.51
CA ASN A 258 -4.87 -6.27 46.97
C ASN A 258 -5.69 -7.35 46.28
N SER A 259 -6.27 -8.27 47.04
CA SER A 259 -7.07 -9.37 46.51
C SER A 259 -8.40 -9.52 47.24
N ILE A 260 -9.44 -9.81 46.46
CA ILE A 260 -10.78 -10.12 46.96
C ILE A 260 -11.12 -11.52 46.46
N ILE A 261 -11.50 -12.39 47.39
CA ILE A 261 -11.95 -13.75 47.11
C ILE A 261 -13.41 -13.81 47.57
N ASP A 262 -14.32 -13.67 46.62
CA ASP A 262 -15.75 -13.60 46.85
C ASP A 262 -16.45 -14.92 46.46
N PHE A 263 -16.78 -15.69 47.49
CA PHE A 263 -17.63 -16.86 47.44
C PHE A 263 -18.96 -16.63 48.17
N THR A 264 -19.40 -15.37 48.33
CA THR A 264 -20.63 -15.01 49.05
C THR A 264 -21.90 -15.28 48.24
N THR A 265 -21.77 -15.47 46.92
CA THR A 265 -22.86 -15.78 46.00
C THR A 265 -22.62 -17.11 45.28
N ASP A 266 -23.58 -17.55 44.47
CA ASP A 266 -23.48 -18.77 43.65
C ASP A 266 -22.44 -18.66 42.53
N VAL A 267 -22.08 -17.43 42.13
CA VAL A 267 -21.13 -17.11 41.06
C VAL A 267 -19.86 -16.57 41.72
N PRO A 268 -18.82 -17.41 41.90
CA PRO A 268 -17.59 -16.98 42.54
C PRO A 268 -16.88 -15.90 41.72
N LYS A 269 -16.43 -14.85 42.39
CA LYS A 269 -15.66 -13.76 41.81
C LYS A 269 -14.38 -13.56 42.59
N GLN A 270 -13.26 -13.52 41.91
CA GLN A 270 -11.97 -13.25 42.52
C GLN A 270 -11.31 -12.09 41.77
N SER A 271 -10.64 -11.23 42.51
CA SER A 271 -9.83 -10.16 41.92
C SER A 271 -8.46 -10.06 42.58
N LEU A 272 -7.49 -9.60 41.80
CA LEU A 272 -6.11 -9.36 42.21
C LEU A 272 -5.62 -8.07 41.54
N ASP A 273 -5.17 -7.11 42.33
CA ASP A 273 -4.33 -5.98 41.90
C ASP A 273 -2.94 -6.20 42.51
N LEU A 274 -1.99 -6.53 41.64
CA LEU A 274 -0.59 -6.75 41.98
C LEU A 274 0.24 -5.62 41.39
N LYS A 275 1.10 -5.02 42.21
CA LYS A 275 2.14 -4.09 41.78
C LYS A 275 3.49 -4.51 42.34
N LEU A 276 4.51 -4.39 41.52
CA LEU A 276 5.90 -4.60 41.85
C LEU A 276 6.72 -3.51 41.15
N ASN A 277 7.18 -2.53 41.91
CA ASN A 277 7.84 -1.36 41.35
C ASN A 277 9.25 -1.65 40.83
N SER A 278 9.95 -2.60 41.45
CA SER A 278 11.28 -3.03 41.08
C SER A 278 11.50 -4.48 41.47
N PHE A 279 12.09 -5.26 40.57
CA PHE A 279 12.68 -6.56 40.88
C PHE A 279 13.82 -6.88 39.91
N PRO A 280 14.83 -7.66 40.33
CA PRO A 280 15.86 -8.12 39.42
C PRO A 280 15.29 -9.15 38.46
N MET A 281 15.74 -9.11 37.21
CA MET A 281 15.41 -10.13 36.22
C MET A 281 16.69 -10.58 35.52
N GLY A 282 16.84 -11.89 35.37
CA GLY A 282 17.96 -12.48 34.62
C GLY A 282 17.84 -12.25 33.11
N VAL A 283 18.78 -12.85 32.38
CA VAL A 283 18.79 -12.81 30.91
C VAL A 283 17.51 -13.43 30.37
N LEU A 284 16.82 -12.70 29.50
CA LEU A 284 15.70 -13.21 28.73
C LEU A 284 16.15 -13.53 27.32
N LYS A 285 16.05 -14.80 26.94
CA LYS A 285 16.23 -15.22 25.55
C LYS A 285 14.94 -14.92 24.75
N LEU A 286 15.03 -13.97 23.83
CA LEU A 286 13.94 -13.59 22.94
C LEU A 286 13.89 -14.51 21.71
N SER A 287 15.06 -14.88 21.18
CA SER A 287 15.20 -15.84 20.06
C SER A 287 16.42 -16.73 20.29
N ASP A 288 16.30 -18.01 19.99
CA ASP A 288 17.39 -19.00 20.08
C ASP A 288 17.38 -19.89 18.82
N SER A 289 17.43 -19.24 17.65
CA SER A 289 17.45 -19.91 16.35
C SER A 289 18.84 -19.84 15.72
N ASP A 290 19.15 -20.76 14.81
CA ASP A 290 20.43 -20.75 14.08
C ASP A 290 20.61 -19.51 13.19
N ASP A 291 19.51 -18.90 12.75
CA ASP A 291 19.55 -17.70 11.92
C ASP A 291 19.77 -16.42 12.74
N ALA A 292 19.19 -16.36 13.95
CA ALA A 292 19.38 -15.27 14.90
C ALA A 292 19.16 -15.69 16.36
N ARG A 293 20.12 -15.37 17.22
CA ARG A 293 20.01 -15.43 18.68
C ARG A 293 19.94 -14.03 19.24
N ILE A 294 18.90 -13.79 20.02
CA ILE A 294 18.62 -12.48 20.60
C ILE A 294 18.34 -12.68 22.07
N SER A 295 19.08 -12.00 22.92
CA SER A 295 18.78 -11.94 24.34
C SER A 295 18.72 -10.51 24.84
N MET A 296 17.95 -10.30 25.91
CA MET A 296 17.87 -9.03 26.59
C MET A 296 18.13 -9.20 28.08
N THR A 297 18.95 -8.32 28.63
CA THR A 297 19.27 -8.29 30.06
C THR A 297 18.86 -6.93 30.61
N PRO A 298 17.73 -6.85 31.32
CA PRO A 298 17.32 -5.61 31.96
C PRO A 298 18.17 -5.33 33.21
N ASN A 299 18.39 -4.06 33.51
CA ASN A 299 18.94 -3.67 34.81
C ASN A 299 17.87 -3.79 35.91
N GLN A 300 16.64 -3.41 35.59
CA GLN A 300 15.51 -3.41 36.51
C GLN A 300 14.23 -3.74 35.77
N ALA A 301 13.33 -4.49 36.41
CA ALA A 301 11.99 -4.78 35.89
C ALA A 301 10.91 -4.28 36.86
N SER A 302 9.74 -3.92 36.31
CA SER A 302 8.53 -3.64 37.08
C SER A 302 7.33 -4.35 36.46
N LEU A 303 6.33 -4.65 37.28
CA LEU A 303 5.13 -5.37 36.89
C LEU A 303 3.91 -4.75 37.57
N GLN A 304 2.86 -4.55 36.79
CA GLN A 304 1.52 -4.29 37.28
C GLN A 304 0.59 -5.32 36.65
N ALA A 305 -0.28 -5.93 37.46
CA ALA A 305 -1.25 -6.89 36.99
C ALA A 305 -2.60 -6.66 37.66
N LYS A 306 -3.66 -6.67 36.87
CA LYS A 306 -5.04 -6.67 37.34
C LYS A 306 -5.72 -7.90 36.77
N ALA A 307 -6.10 -8.83 37.64
CA ALA A 307 -6.77 -10.06 37.25
C ALA A 307 -8.15 -10.14 37.88
N GLN A 308 -9.09 -10.71 37.15
CA GLN A 308 -10.42 -11.09 37.59
C GLN A 308 -10.69 -12.52 37.15
N LEU A 309 -11.20 -13.34 38.06
CA LEU A 309 -11.67 -14.68 37.76
C LEU A 309 -13.15 -14.76 38.10
N THR A 310 -13.99 -15.04 37.10
CA THR A 310 -15.43 -15.24 37.27
C THR A 310 -15.80 -16.59 36.70
N GLU A 311 -16.33 -17.49 37.54
CA GLU A 311 -16.70 -18.87 37.15
C GLU A 311 -15.60 -19.68 36.42
N GLY A 312 -14.32 -19.39 36.69
CA GLY A 312 -13.20 -20.06 36.04
C GLY A 312 -12.75 -19.44 34.71
N THR A 313 -13.39 -18.36 34.27
CA THR A 313 -12.94 -17.52 33.17
C THR A 313 -12.05 -16.40 33.71
N LEU A 314 -10.81 -16.33 33.20
CA LEU A 314 -9.83 -15.30 33.52
C LEU A 314 -10.04 -14.07 32.62
N ASN A 315 -9.88 -12.90 33.20
CA ASN A 315 -9.65 -11.65 32.48
C ASN A 315 -8.50 -10.93 33.22
N MET A 316 -7.39 -10.70 32.53
CA MET A 316 -6.19 -10.17 33.13
C MET A 316 -5.48 -9.18 32.22
N ASP A 317 -5.22 -8.00 32.77
CA ASP A 317 -4.35 -6.98 32.18
C ASP A 317 -3.02 -6.95 32.91
N THR A 318 -1.92 -6.92 32.15
CA THR A 318 -0.59 -6.75 32.70
C THR A 318 0.18 -5.67 31.96
N TYR A 319 1.00 -4.93 32.70
CA TYR A 319 1.97 -3.99 32.19
C TYR A 319 3.32 -4.29 32.83
N SER A 320 4.29 -4.62 31.99
CA SER A 320 5.68 -4.83 32.39
C SER A 320 6.57 -3.76 31.77
N GLN A 321 7.52 -3.27 32.55
CA GLN A 321 8.57 -2.37 32.06
C GLN A 321 9.94 -2.93 32.44
N TYR A 322 10.84 -2.95 31.47
CA TYR A 322 12.22 -3.39 31.61
C TYR A 322 13.11 -2.17 31.33
N LYS A 323 13.85 -1.71 32.32
CA LYS A 323 14.66 -0.50 32.24
C LYS A 323 16.14 -0.81 32.04
N GLY A 324 16.81 0.03 31.24
CA GLY A 324 18.25 -0.08 30.99
C GLY A 324 18.62 -1.43 30.39
N VAL A 325 17.90 -1.82 29.34
CA VAL A 325 18.03 -3.12 28.68
C VAL A 325 19.30 -3.17 27.85
N LYS A 326 20.11 -4.20 28.09
CA LYS A 326 21.24 -4.56 27.22
C LYS A 326 20.81 -5.70 26.32
N PHE A 327 20.92 -5.49 25.01
CA PHE A 327 20.66 -6.52 24.01
C PHE A 327 21.95 -7.20 23.59
N ASP A 328 21.91 -8.51 23.49
CA ASP A 328 22.94 -9.32 22.83
C ASP A 328 22.35 -9.94 21.57
N VAL A 329 23.05 -9.77 20.45
CA VAL A 329 22.55 -10.09 19.11
C VAL A 329 23.60 -10.84 18.32
N GLU A 330 23.29 -12.07 18.01
CA GLU A 330 23.99 -12.88 17.01
C GLU A 330 23.04 -13.13 15.84
N ALA A 331 23.51 -12.95 14.61
CA ALA A 331 22.75 -13.37 13.44
C ALA A 331 23.71 -13.91 12.38
N LYS A 332 23.27 -14.93 11.65
CA LYS A 332 24.05 -15.58 10.59
C LYS A 332 24.38 -14.64 9.44
N GLN A 333 23.47 -13.71 9.15
CA GLN A 333 23.66 -12.69 8.13
C GLN A 333 24.04 -11.36 8.77
N GLU A 334 25.19 -10.82 8.39
CA GLU A 334 25.72 -9.54 8.90
C GLU A 334 24.72 -8.39 8.73
N PHE A 335 23.98 -8.39 7.62
CA PHE A 335 22.91 -7.42 7.39
C PHE A 335 21.79 -7.48 8.45
N VAL A 336 21.36 -8.69 8.83
CA VAL A 336 20.32 -8.89 9.85
C VAL A 336 20.84 -8.48 11.22
N LYS A 337 22.10 -8.83 11.54
CA LYS A 337 22.77 -8.41 12.76
C LYS A 337 22.78 -6.89 12.91
N ASN A 338 23.26 -6.18 11.87
CA ASN A 338 23.34 -4.72 11.89
C ASN A 338 21.96 -4.06 11.99
N LEU A 339 20.96 -4.60 11.31
CA LEU A 339 19.58 -4.11 11.43
C LEU A 339 19.07 -4.23 12.87
N LEU A 340 19.21 -5.41 13.48
CA LEU A 340 18.76 -5.66 14.85
C LEU A 340 19.51 -4.78 15.86
N VAL A 341 20.83 -4.68 15.77
CA VAL A 341 21.66 -3.82 16.62
C VAL A 341 21.22 -2.36 16.53
N ASN A 342 21.00 -1.84 15.32
CA ASN A 342 20.55 -0.46 15.11
C ASN A 342 19.15 -0.21 15.68
N VAL A 343 18.23 -1.16 15.52
CA VAL A 343 16.89 -1.03 16.10
C VAL A 343 16.96 -1.03 17.63
N PHE A 344 17.73 -1.96 18.22
CA PHE A 344 17.83 -2.10 19.67
C PHE A 344 18.58 -0.97 20.36
N ALA A 345 19.55 -0.35 19.69
CA ALA A 345 20.24 0.85 20.20
C ALA A 345 19.26 2.00 20.50
N GLY A 346 18.12 2.06 19.81
CA GLY A 346 17.06 3.05 20.06
C GLY A 346 16.07 2.67 21.15
N ILE A 347 16.24 1.53 21.85
CA ILE A 347 15.27 0.98 22.81
C ILE A 347 15.97 0.73 24.15
N PRO A 348 16.31 1.77 24.92
CA PRO A 348 16.93 1.60 26.24
C PRO A 348 15.97 0.95 27.25
N ASP A 349 14.67 1.13 27.06
CA ASP A 349 13.62 0.57 27.90
C ASP A 349 12.62 -0.21 27.05
N VAL A 350 12.24 -1.41 27.49
CA VAL A 350 11.23 -2.25 26.84
C VAL A 350 9.94 -2.26 27.67
N THR A 351 8.81 -2.08 27.01
CA THR A 351 7.48 -2.19 27.63
C THR A 351 6.70 -3.34 27.00
N LEU A 352 5.89 -4.01 27.81
CA LEU A 352 5.02 -5.11 27.39
C LEU A 352 3.66 -4.96 28.06
N ASN A 353 2.63 -4.80 27.25
CA ASN A 353 1.23 -4.92 27.67
C ASN A 353 0.73 -6.29 27.24
N ALA A 354 0.09 -7.02 28.13
CA ALA A 354 -0.63 -8.25 27.80
C ALA A 354 -2.05 -8.19 28.35
N HIS A 355 -3.02 -8.41 27.47
CA HIS A 355 -4.40 -8.70 27.84
C HIS A 355 -4.66 -10.19 27.60
N ILE A 356 -5.10 -10.88 28.65
CA ILE A 356 -5.30 -12.33 28.66
C ILE A 356 -6.73 -12.60 29.11
N GLU A 357 -7.49 -13.30 28.30
CA GLU A 357 -8.89 -13.62 28.60
C GLU A 357 -9.25 -15.06 28.22
N GLY A 358 -10.26 -15.63 28.89
CA GLY A 358 -10.80 -16.95 28.57
C GLY A 358 -10.65 -17.97 29.68
N ALA A 359 -11.05 -19.21 29.41
CA ALA A 359 -10.90 -20.31 30.34
C ALA A 359 -9.43 -20.79 30.38
N TRP A 360 -8.99 -21.40 31.48
CA TRP A 360 -7.60 -21.85 31.67
C TRP A 360 -7.07 -22.81 30.61
N ASP A 361 -7.95 -23.55 29.93
CA ASP A 361 -7.64 -24.46 28.82
C ASP A 361 -7.65 -23.78 27.44
N LYS A 362 -8.22 -22.57 27.34
CA LYS A 362 -8.42 -21.80 26.10
C LYS A 362 -8.24 -20.30 26.37
N LEU A 363 -7.01 -19.91 26.66
CA LEU A 363 -6.64 -18.51 26.87
C LEU A 363 -6.36 -17.82 25.53
N ASN A 364 -6.95 -16.64 25.36
CA ASN A 364 -6.66 -15.71 24.27
C ASN A 364 -5.67 -14.65 24.76
N PHE A 365 -4.72 -14.30 23.90
CA PHE A 365 -3.62 -13.39 24.22
C PHE A 365 -3.56 -12.24 23.24
N ASN A 366 -3.66 -11.02 23.74
CA ASN A 366 -3.42 -9.80 22.98
C ASN A 366 -2.21 -9.07 23.58
N LEU A 367 -1.10 -9.10 22.84
CA LEU A 367 0.20 -8.60 23.31
C LEU A 367 0.62 -7.38 22.50
N ASN A 368 1.18 -6.39 23.19
CA ASN A 368 1.74 -5.19 22.56
C ASN A 368 3.01 -4.75 23.27
N SER A 369 4.10 -4.57 22.51
CA SER A 369 5.38 -4.11 23.01
C SER A 369 5.99 -3.04 22.12
N ASN A 370 6.66 -2.06 22.72
CA ASN A 370 7.47 -1.10 21.97
C ASN A 370 8.60 -1.79 21.18
N LEU A 371 9.12 -2.93 21.64
CA LEU A 371 10.12 -3.73 20.96
C LEU A 371 9.57 -4.30 19.64
N GLY A 372 8.37 -4.91 19.68
CA GLY A 372 7.70 -5.43 18.49
C GLY A 372 7.39 -4.33 17.48
N GLN A 373 6.97 -3.14 17.94
CA GLN A 373 6.73 -1.98 17.08
C GLN A 373 8.01 -1.45 16.44
N ALA A 374 9.07 -1.29 17.22
CA ALA A 374 10.35 -0.78 16.72
C ALA A 374 10.99 -1.74 15.71
N LEU A 375 10.93 -3.05 15.98
CA LEU A 375 11.37 -4.08 15.04
C LEU A 375 10.55 -4.05 13.75
N ALA A 376 9.22 -4.06 13.83
CA ALA A 376 8.37 -4.03 12.65
C ALA A 376 8.65 -2.79 11.77
N LYS A 377 8.82 -1.63 12.42
CA LYS A 377 9.20 -0.38 11.74
C LYS A 377 10.59 -0.47 11.12
N GLY A 378 11.60 -0.95 11.85
CA GLY A 378 12.97 -1.05 11.38
C GLY A 378 13.12 -2.02 10.20
N PHE A 379 12.51 -3.20 10.30
CA PHE A 379 12.45 -4.15 9.19
C PHE A 379 11.69 -3.58 7.99
N GLY A 380 10.55 -2.91 8.23
CA GLY A 380 9.77 -2.27 7.16
C GLY A 380 10.56 -1.21 6.42
N GLN A 381 11.25 -0.32 7.14
CA GLN A 381 12.12 0.72 6.55
C GLN A 381 13.26 0.10 5.75
N GLN A 382 13.90 -0.93 6.29
CA GLN A 382 15.04 -1.55 5.62
C GLN A 382 14.61 -2.33 4.37
N LEU A 383 13.47 -3.03 4.44
CA LEU A 383 12.89 -3.71 3.29
C LEU A 383 12.48 -2.70 2.21
N GLN A 384 11.91 -1.57 2.59
CA GLN A 384 11.59 -0.47 1.67
C GLN A 384 12.85 0.07 0.99
N ALA A 385 13.93 0.29 1.73
CA ALA A 385 15.22 0.74 1.17
C ALA A 385 15.79 -0.26 0.16
N GLN A 386 15.72 -1.57 0.44
CA GLN A 386 16.15 -2.62 -0.49
C GLN A 386 15.29 -2.64 -1.77
N ILE A 387 13.98 -2.41 -1.62
CA ILE A 387 13.06 -2.31 -2.76
C ILE A 387 13.39 -1.08 -3.59
N ASP A 388 13.67 0.07 -2.98
CA ASP A 388 14.02 1.28 -3.71
C ASP A 388 15.36 1.14 -4.43
N ALA A 389 16.35 0.50 -3.80
CA ALA A 389 17.61 0.15 -4.46
C ALA A 389 17.39 -0.82 -5.64
N ALA A 390 16.49 -1.81 -5.50
CA ALA A 390 16.13 -2.70 -6.58
C ALA A 390 15.42 -1.97 -7.74
N LYS A 391 14.52 -1.01 -7.44
CA LYS A 391 13.87 -0.16 -8.47
C LYS A 391 14.89 0.60 -9.29
N VAL A 392 15.90 1.19 -8.65
CA VAL A 392 16.99 1.92 -9.34
C VAL A 392 17.76 0.97 -10.27
N LYS A 393 18.15 -0.20 -9.78
CA LYS A 393 18.86 -1.21 -10.60
C LYS A 393 18.00 -1.71 -11.78
N ILE A 394 16.69 -1.89 -11.59
CA ILE A 394 15.77 -2.26 -12.67
C ILE A 394 15.73 -1.16 -13.73
N ARG A 395 15.60 0.11 -13.35
CA ARG A 395 15.62 1.25 -14.29
C ARG A 395 16.92 1.28 -15.09
N GLN A 396 18.06 1.17 -14.43
CA GLN A 396 19.37 1.17 -15.08
C GLN A 396 19.52 0.03 -16.10
N GLU A 397 19.08 -1.18 -15.77
CA GLU A 397 19.12 -2.33 -16.69
C GLU A 397 18.17 -2.17 -17.89
N ILE A 398 16.99 -1.58 -17.67
CA ILE A 398 16.06 -1.24 -18.76
C ILE A 398 16.71 -0.18 -19.67
N ASP A 399 17.16 0.94 -19.11
CA ASP A 399 17.79 2.04 -19.86
C ASP A 399 19.01 1.54 -20.66
N LYS A 400 19.79 0.61 -20.11
CA LYS A 400 20.91 -0.01 -20.83
C LYS A 400 20.47 -0.84 -22.04
N LYS A 401 19.31 -1.49 -21.99
CA LYS A 401 18.82 -2.40 -23.03
C LYS A 401 17.99 -1.74 -24.14
N ILE A 402 17.32 -0.63 -23.85
CA ILE A 402 16.44 0.06 -24.81
C ILE A 402 16.78 1.53 -25.01
N GLY A 403 17.67 2.10 -24.19
CA GLY A 403 18.01 3.52 -24.23
C GLY A 403 18.70 3.93 -25.53
N ALA A 404 19.55 3.07 -26.09
CA ALA A 404 20.20 3.32 -27.37
C ALA A 404 19.18 3.38 -28.52
N GLU A 405 18.27 2.41 -28.60
CA GLU A 405 17.18 2.42 -29.59
C GLU A 405 16.24 3.62 -29.39
N LYS A 406 15.94 4.00 -28.14
CA LYS A 406 15.12 5.17 -27.81
C LYS A 406 15.75 6.49 -28.25
N GLU A 407 17.03 6.69 -27.96
CA GLU A 407 17.75 7.90 -28.36
C GLU A 407 17.92 7.98 -29.88
N LYS A 408 18.15 6.83 -30.55
CA LYS A 408 18.15 6.77 -32.01
C LYS A 408 16.80 7.21 -32.59
N LEU A 409 15.68 6.73 -32.03
CA LEU A 409 14.34 7.11 -32.47
C LEU A 409 14.04 8.60 -32.26
N LYS A 410 14.44 9.16 -31.11
CA LYS A 410 14.31 10.60 -30.83
C LYS A 410 15.12 11.45 -31.80
N ALA A 411 16.35 11.04 -32.10
CA ALA A 411 17.22 11.73 -33.05
C ALA A 411 16.63 11.70 -34.47
N GLN A 412 16.14 10.53 -34.91
CA GLN A 412 15.48 10.38 -36.20
C GLN A 412 14.20 11.22 -36.29
N LEU A 413 13.36 11.24 -35.24
CA LEU A 413 12.16 12.09 -35.17
C LEU A 413 12.51 13.58 -35.28
N LYS A 414 13.54 14.02 -34.55
CA LYS A 414 14.00 15.42 -34.58
C LYS A 414 14.45 15.82 -35.98
N ASN A 415 15.25 14.98 -36.64
CA ASN A 415 15.73 15.23 -38.00
C ASN A 415 14.59 15.25 -39.02
N LEU A 416 13.64 14.31 -38.93
CA LEU A 416 12.48 14.24 -39.83
C LEU A 416 11.55 15.45 -39.65
N SER A 417 11.27 15.82 -38.40
CA SER A 417 10.37 16.94 -38.06
C SER A 417 10.94 18.30 -38.46
N GLY A 418 12.24 18.53 -38.28
CA GLY A 418 12.89 19.82 -38.49
C GLY A 418 13.05 20.22 -39.95
N ASP A 419 13.53 19.30 -40.79
CA ASP A 419 13.90 19.61 -42.17
C ASP A 419 12.68 19.57 -43.10
N LEU A 420 11.83 18.54 -42.98
CA LEU A 420 10.65 18.37 -43.84
C LEU A 420 9.57 19.43 -43.56
N SER A 421 9.29 19.71 -42.28
CA SER A 421 8.27 20.70 -41.91
C SER A 421 8.63 22.11 -42.35
N LYS A 422 9.93 22.47 -42.29
CA LYS A 422 10.42 23.75 -42.81
C LYS A 422 10.30 23.82 -44.33
N SER A 423 10.74 22.79 -45.03
CA SER A 423 10.70 22.75 -46.50
C SER A 423 9.27 22.86 -47.04
N LEU A 424 8.33 22.08 -46.50
CA LEU A 424 6.91 22.16 -46.86
C LEU A 424 6.28 23.51 -46.49
N GLY A 425 6.62 24.07 -45.33
CA GLY A 425 6.14 25.39 -44.91
C GLY A 425 6.56 26.51 -45.85
N VAL A 426 7.83 26.48 -46.30
CA VAL A 426 8.34 27.44 -47.30
C VAL A 426 7.62 27.26 -48.63
N LYS A 427 7.58 26.03 -49.19
CA LYS A 427 6.87 25.75 -50.45
C LYS A 427 5.42 26.23 -50.42
N LYS A 428 4.68 25.91 -49.35
CA LYS A 428 3.29 26.36 -49.18
C LYS A 428 3.16 27.88 -49.16
N SER A 429 4.00 28.57 -48.39
CA SER A 429 3.92 30.03 -48.27
C SER A 429 4.16 30.76 -49.60
N GLU A 430 5.07 30.23 -50.43
CA GLU A 430 5.38 30.80 -51.74
C GLU A 430 4.24 30.58 -52.74
N VAL A 431 3.65 29.38 -52.72
CA VAL A 431 2.56 29.03 -53.63
C VAL A 431 1.25 29.72 -53.25
N ASP A 432 0.91 29.76 -51.96
CA ASP A 432 -0.28 30.47 -51.46
C ASP A 432 -0.25 31.95 -51.83
N LYS A 433 0.94 32.56 -51.87
CA LYS A 433 1.14 33.93 -52.30
C LYS A 433 0.79 34.12 -53.77
N VAL A 434 1.32 33.24 -54.64
CA VAL A 434 1.00 33.26 -56.09
C VAL A 434 -0.49 33.04 -56.33
N LEU A 435 -1.11 32.08 -55.63
CA LEU A 435 -2.55 31.83 -55.76
C LEU A 435 -3.38 33.05 -55.33
N LYS A 436 -3.06 33.70 -54.21
CA LYS A 436 -3.73 34.92 -53.77
C LYS A 436 -3.55 36.08 -54.74
N ASP A 437 -2.38 36.19 -55.35
CA ASP A 437 -2.10 37.24 -56.33
C ASP A 437 -2.90 37.00 -57.63
N LEU A 438 -3.02 35.74 -58.08
CA LEU A 438 -3.90 35.34 -59.18
C LEU A 438 -5.38 35.62 -58.91
N GLU A 439 -5.89 35.27 -57.73
CA GLU A 439 -7.28 35.54 -57.32
C GLU A 439 -7.58 37.04 -57.27
N LYS A 440 -6.67 37.83 -56.70
CA LYS A 440 -6.80 39.30 -56.67
C LYS A 440 -6.81 39.90 -58.06
N GLU A 441 -5.96 39.38 -58.96
CA GLU A 441 -5.89 39.89 -60.33
C GLU A 441 -7.15 39.52 -61.13
N LEU A 442 -7.69 38.31 -60.94
CA LEU A 442 -8.99 37.92 -61.50
C LEU A 442 -10.12 38.83 -60.99
N ASP A 443 -10.16 39.13 -59.69
CA ASP A 443 -11.16 40.02 -59.10
C ASP A 443 -11.08 41.45 -59.65
N LYS A 444 -9.88 41.96 -59.95
CA LYS A 444 -9.71 43.28 -60.59
C LYS A 444 -10.26 43.29 -62.01
N GLN A 445 -9.91 42.28 -62.82
CA GLN A 445 -10.36 42.16 -64.21
C GLN A 445 -11.87 41.89 -64.30
N GLY A 446 -12.42 41.12 -63.35
CA GLY A 446 -13.87 40.87 -63.24
C GLY A 446 -14.70 42.08 -62.77
N LYS A 447 -14.11 43.01 -62.02
CA LYS A 447 -14.77 44.27 -61.58
C LYS A 447 -14.85 45.34 -62.67
N GLY A 448 -14.11 45.19 -63.78
CA GLY A 448 -14.06 46.17 -64.86
C GLY A 448 -15.28 46.20 -65.81
N ILE A 449 -15.99 45.08 -65.98
CA ILE A 449 -16.98 44.94 -67.09
C ILE A 449 -18.22 44.11 -66.71
N VAL A 450 -18.66 44.14 -65.46
CA VAL A 450 -20.02 43.64 -65.14
C VAL A 450 -20.88 44.81 -64.72
N LYS A 451 -21.16 45.70 -65.67
CA LYS A 451 -22.44 46.43 -65.64
C LYS A 451 -23.49 45.43 -66.14
N LYS A 452 -24.58 45.32 -65.37
CA LYS A 452 -25.72 44.40 -65.61
C LYS A 452 -26.31 44.49 -67.03
N ASP A 453 -26.01 45.57 -67.75
CA ASP A 453 -26.47 45.84 -69.11
C ASP A 453 -25.66 45.14 -70.22
N ASP A 454 -24.39 44.78 -69.99
CA ASP A 454 -23.56 44.09 -70.99
C ASP A 454 -23.84 42.56 -71.03
N LEU A 455 -24.29 41.99 -69.91
CA LEU A 455 -24.81 40.62 -69.84
C LEU A 455 -26.08 40.43 -70.69
N LYS A 456 -26.94 41.45 -70.77
CA LYS A 456 -28.13 41.43 -71.64
C LYS A 456 -27.76 41.53 -73.11
N LYS A 457 -26.75 42.33 -73.47
CA LYS A 457 -26.24 42.39 -74.85
C LYS A 457 -25.65 41.07 -75.32
N LEU A 458 -24.93 40.35 -74.46
CA LEU A 458 -24.44 38.99 -74.72
C LEU A 458 -25.57 37.99 -74.94
N GLU A 459 -26.63 38.09 -74.13
CA GLU A 459 -27.83 37.26 -74.28
C GLU A 459 -28.57 37.55 -75.59
N ASP A 460 -28.62 38.82 -76.00
CA ASP A 460 -29.27 39.27 -77.23
C ASP A 460 -28.44 38.97 -78.50
N GLU A 461 -27.12 39.05 -78.44
CA GLU A 461 -26.20 38.61 -79.52
C GLU A 461 -26.20 37.09 -79.67
N GLY A 462 -26.26 36.34 -78.55
CA GLY A 462 -26.46 34.89 -78.56
C GLY A 462 -27.80 34.49 -79.20
N LYS A 463 -28.89 35.21 -78.89
CA LYS A 463 -30.20 35.02 -79.53
C LYS A 463 -30.21 35.38 -81.02
N LYS A 464 -29.41 36.36 -81.45
CA LYS A 464 -29.25 36.70 -82.88
C LYS A 464 -28.45 35.65 -83.66
N LEU A 465 -27.38 35.12 -83.09
CA LEU A 465 -26.59 34.04 -83.69
C LEU A 465 -27.41 32.75 -83.85
N LEU A 466 -28.27 32.44 -82.87
CA LEU A 466 -29.19 31.31 -82.93
C LEU A 466 -30.27 31.48 -84.03
N LYS A 467 -30.81 32.70 -84.22
CA LYS A 467 -31.76 32.98 -85.31
C LYS A 467 -31.16 32.88 -86.72
N GLY A 468 -29.85 33.10 -86.87
CA GLY A 468 -29.15 32.97 -88.15
C GLY A 468 -28.82 31.52 -88.54
N LEU A 469 -28.88 30.58 -87.58
CA LEU A 469 -28.55 29.17 -87.78
C LEU A 469 -29.77 28.26 -88.01
N GLY A 470 -30.98 28.83 -88.15
CA GLY A 470 -32.15 28.08 -88.59
C GLY A 470 -32.57 26.94 -87.64
N PHE A 471 -32.76 27.26 -86.35
CA PHE A 471 -33.61 26.50 -85.44
C PHE A 471 -34.71 27.40 -84.87
#